data_AF-A0A194QH12-F1
#
_entry.id   AF-A0A194QH12-F1
#
_cell.length_a   1.000
_cell.length_b   1.000
_cell.length_c   1.000
_cell.angle_alpha   90.00
_cell.angle_beta   90.00
_cell.angle_gamma   90.00
#
_symmetry.space_group_name_H-M   'P 1'
#
loop_
_entity.id
_entity.type
_entity.pdbx_description
1 polymer ?
#
loop_
_entity_poly.entity_id
_entity_poly.type
_entity_poly.pdbx_seq_one_letter_code
_entity_poly.pdbx_strand_id
1 'polypeptide(L)'
;MADILQIYDDIKLYTTSDKFFLEPHVNPTEILVIDRITGEASVKDVKSVKIPIPLDAYKPVCGFLGTIRLISGLYLVVAKYRILIGKINGHDIYQLAGAEILPYARSTTHLTSKQIDDNNTYERLMRAALETPGIYFSYGYDLTHTMQRLHSVASDFHKMSLASRADARFLWNGHLLKDFAHQQFERFALPVIQGCILLLKHNKQE
;
A
#
# COMPACT_ATOMS: atom_id res chain seq x y z
N MET A 1 15.13 -17.32 14.94
CA MET A 1 13.90 -16.69 14.42
C MET A 1 14.25 -16.18 13.05
N ALA A 2 13.63 -16.69 11.98
CA ALA A 2 13.90 -16.17 10.63
C ALA A 2 13.47 -14.70 10.60
N ASP A 3 14.30 -13.83 10.04
CA ASP A 3 13.91 -12.43 9.80
C ASP A 3 12.64 -12.44 8.95
N ILE A 4 11.52 -12.11 9.56
CA ILE A 4 10.26 -11.98 8.86
C ILE A 4 10.41 -10.75 7.97
N LEU A 5 10.31 -10.96 6.66
CA LEU A 5 10.38 -9.90 5.68
C LEU A 5 9.21 -8.94 5.91
N GLN A 6 9.49 -7.76 6.46
CA GLN A 6 8.49 -6.75 6.77
C GLN A 6 8.32 -5.80 5.58
N ILE A 7 7.07 -5.41 5.36
CA ILE A 7 6.74 -4.32 4.44
C ILE A 7 7.32 -3.03 5.00
N TYR A 8 7.88 -2.20 4.13
CA TYR A 8 8.31 -0.87 4.49
C TYR A 8 7.14 -0.03 4.96
N ASP A 9 7.30 0.56 6.13
CA ASP A 9 6.48 1.65 6.60
C ASP A 9 7.17 3.00 6.31
N ASP A 10 6.43 4.08 6.55
CA ASP A 10 6.91 5.47 6.48
C ASP A 10 7.77 5.74 5.25
N ILE A 11 7.11 5.98 4.13
CA ILE A 11 7.74 6.09 2.81
C ILE A 11 7.75 7.56 2.40
N LYS A 12 8.87 8.01 1.84
CA LYS A 12 9.00 9.27 1.12
C LYS A 12 8.52 9.07 -0.32
N LEU A 13 7.41 9.70 -0.67
CA LEU A 13 6.89 9.71 -2.03
C LEU A 13 7.39 10.96 -2.78
N TYR A 14 8.29 10.75 -3.73
CA TYR A 14 8.75 11.77 -4.67
C TYR A 14 7.94 11.65 -5.96
N THR A 15 7.52 12.79 -6.49
CA THR A 15 6.71 12.86 -7.73
C THR A 15 7.40 13.75 -8.74
N THR A 16 7.85 13.18 -9.85
CA THR A 16 8.41 13.90 -11.00
C THR A 16 7.42 13.87 -12.17
N SER A 17 7.74 14.52 -13.29
CA SER A 17 6.88 14.49 -14.48
C SER A 17 6.69 13.10 -15.08
N ASP A 18 7.68 12.23 -14.93
CA ASP A 18 7.78 10.93 -15.60
C ASP A 18 7.72 9.75 -14.62
N LYS A 19 7.96 9.96 -13.32
CA LYS A 19 8.07 8.87 -12.34
C LYS A 19 7.47 9.19 -10.98
N PHE A 20 7.06 8.14 -10.28
CA PHE A 20 6.95 8.13 -8.83
C PHE A 20 8.12 7.35 -8.25
N PHE A 21 8.66 7.83 -7.12
CA PHE A 21 9.66 7.12 -6.34
C PHE A 21 9.16 6.97 -4.91
N LEU A 22 9.15 5.74 -4.42
CA LEU A 22 8.73 5.37 -3.07
C LEU A 22 9.96 4.86 -2.33
N GLU A 23 10.60 5.75 -1.58
CA GLU A 23 11.81 5.48 -0.80
C GLU A 23 11.44 5.29 0.67
N PRO A 24 11.75 4.14 1.30
CA PRO A 24 11.55 3.96 2.74
C PRO A 24 12.31 5.01 3.56
N HIS A 25 11.69 5.53 4.61
CA HIS A 25 12.32 6.56 5.45
C HIS A 25 13.44 6.01 6.32
N VAL A 26 13.24 4.81 6.88
CA VAL A 26 14.17 4.17 7.82
C VAL A 26 15.01 3.13 7.09
N ASN A 27 16.33 3.35 7.06
CA ASN A 27 17.33 2.42 6.49
C ASN A 27 16.94 1.85 5.11
N PRO A 28 16.67 2.69 4.09
CA PRO A 28 16.26 2.20 2.78
C PRO A 28 17.38 1.36 2.15
N THR A 29 17.07 0.14 1.75
CA THR A 29 17.96 -0.69 0.91
C THR A 29 17.53 -0.66 -0.56
N GLU A 30 16.26 -0.40 -0.82
CA GLU A 30 15.66 -0.42 -2.14
C GLU A 30 14.58 0.65 -2.26
N ILE A 31 14.21 0.97 -3.50
CA ILE A 31 13.25 1.99 -3.85
C ILE A 31 12.30 1.45 -4.92
N LEU A 32 11.00 1.67 -4.74
CA LEU A 32 10.00 1.36 -5.76
C LEU A 32 9.90 2.55 -6.72
N VAL A 33 10.21 2.28 -7.99
CA VAL A 33 10.16 3.25 -9.09
C VAL A 33 9.02 2.87 -10.01
N ILE A 34 8.13 3.81 -10.27
CA ILE A 34 6.98 3.63 -11.16
C ILE A 34 7.07 4.66 -12.28
N ASP A 35 7.12 4.19 -13.52
CA ASP A 35 7.06 5.04 -14.70
C ASP A 35 5.60 5.50 -14.94
N ARG A 36 5.41 6.82 -14.96
CA ARG A 36 4.10 7.46 -15.12
C ARG A 36 3.60 7.41 -16.57
N ILE A 37 4.47 7.14 -17.54
CA ILE A 37 4.14 7.09 -18.96
C ILE A 37 3.77 5.66 -19.36
N THR A 38 4.62 4.69 -19.03
CA THR A 38 4.39 3.27 -19.41
C THR A 38 3.50 2.53 -18.41
N GLY A 39 3.47 2.98 -17.16
CA GLY A 39 2.82 2.26 -16.06
C GLY A 39 3.71 1.20 -15.41
N GLU A 40 4.91 0.97 -15.94
CA GLU A 40 5.82 -0.07 -15.47
C GLU A 40 6.38 0.27 -14.08
N ALA A 41 6.37 -0.71 -13.19
CA ALA A 41 6.92 -0.59 -11.85
C ALA A 41 8.12 -1.52 -11.69
N SER A 42 9.13 -1.06 -10.95
CA SER A 42 10.28 -1.88 -10.61
C SER A 42 10.87 -1.46 -9.26
N VAL A 43 11.30 -2.45 -8.48
CA VAL A 43 12.10 -2.22 -7.28
C VAL A 43 13.58 -2.25 -7.65
N LYS A 44 14.34 -1.26 -7.18
CA LYS A 44 15.77 -1.07 -7.49
C LYS A 44 16.56 -0.82 -6.21
N ASP A 45 17.85 -1.15 -6.22
CA ASP A 45 18.75 -0.79 -5.12
C ASP A 45 18.80 0.74 -4.96
N VAL A 46 18.72 1.23 -3.73
CA VAL A 46 18.65 2.68 -3.45
C VAL A 46 19.86 3.45 -4.01
N LYS A 47 21.05 2.84 -4.05
CA LYS A 47 22.28 3.46 -4.56
C LYS A 47 22.29 3.55 -6.08
N SER A 48 21.48 2.74 -6.76
CA SER A 48 21.36 2.73 -8.22
C SER A 48 20.42 3.79 -8.77
N VAL A 49 19.61 4.44 -7.92
CA VAL A 49 18.58 5.39 -8.33
C VAL A 49 18.95 6.80 -7.93
N LYS A 50 18.93 7.72 -8.90
CA LYS A 50 19.03 9.16 -8.66
C LYS A 50 17.65 9.78 -8.81
N ILE A 51 17.12 10.35 -7.74
CA ILE A 51 15.86 11.08 -7.74
C ILE A 51 16.16 12.52 -8.22
N PRO A 52 15.60 12.97 -9.35
CA PRO A 52 16.00 14.24 -9.98
C PRO A 52 15.28 15.47 -9.38
N ILE A 53 14.96 15.43 -8.08
CA ILE A 53 14.36 16.53 -7.34
C ILE A 53 15.00 16.64 -5.94
N PRO A 54 14.89 17.79 -5.25
CA PRO A 54 15.45 17.96 -3.90
C PRO A 54 14.97 16.89 -2.91
N LEU A 55 15.86 16.50 -1.99
CA LEU A 55 15.61 15.42 -1.01
C LEU A 55 14.50 15.73 0.01
N ASP A 56 14.15 17.01 0.17
CA ASP A 56 13.07 17.50 1.02
C ASP A 56 11.74 17.68 0.27
N ALA A 57 11.76 17.59 -1.07
CA ALA A 57 10.57 17.74 -1.92
C ALA A 57 9.74 16.45 -2.04
N TYR A 58 9.50 15.76 -0.91
CA TYR A 58 8.70 14.54 -0.84
C TYR A 58 7.41 14.74 -0.05
N LYS A 59 6.43 13.85 -0.30
CA LYS A 59 5.25 13.68 0.55
C LYS A 59 5.44 12.45 1.44
N PRO A 60 5.29 12.54 2.77
CA PRO A 60 5.30 11.36 3.62
C PRO A 60 4.01 10.56 3.42
N VAL A 61 4.14 9.25 3.25
CA VAL A 61 3.03 8.30 3.16
C VAL A 61 3.32 7.08 4.04
N CYS A 62 2.29 6.44 4.55
CA CYS A 62 2.41 5.26 5.40
C CYS A 62 2.71 3.98 4.59
N GLY A 63 2.23 3.87 3.36
CA GLY A 63 2.40 2.64 2.58
C GLY A 63 1.81 2.71 1.18
N PHE A 64 2.21 1.76 0.33
CA PHE A 64 1.74 1.61 -1.04
C PHE A 64 0.54 0.65 -1.09
N LEU A 65 -0.63 1.17 -1.51
CA LEU A 65 -1.87 0.38 -1.57
C LEU A 65 -2.12 -0.25 -2.93
N GLY A 66 -1.39 0.17 -3.96
CA GLY A 66 -1.50 -0.36 -5.32
C GLY A 66 -1.80 0.71 -6.38
N THR A 67 -2.30 0.26 -7.52
CA THR A 67 -2.64 1.13 -8.64
C THR A 67 -4.02 0.79 -9.19
N ILE A 68 -4.68 1.77 -9.81
CA ILE A 68 -5.98 1.56 -10.46
C ILE A 68 -6.05 2.32 -11.78
N ARG A 69 -6.71 1.73 -12.77
CA ARG A 69 -6.99 2.39 -14.05
C ARG A 69 -8.40 2.98 -14.02
N LEU A 70 -8.49 4.29 -14.14
CA LEU A 70 -9.73 5.02 -14.41
C LEU A 70 -9.76 5.47 -15.88
N ILE A 71 -10.77 6.24 -16.25
CA ILE A 71 -10.96 6.72 -17.63
C ILE A 71 -9.76 7.54 -18.12
N SER A 72 -9.20 8.40 -17.27
CA SER A 72 -8.06 9.26 -17.62
C SER A 72 -6.70 8.55 -17.60
N GLY A 73 -6.64 7.30 -17.15
CA GLY A 73 -5.42 6.52 -17.06
C GLY A 73 -5.18 5.90 -15.69
N LEU A 74 -3.91 5.59 -15.41
CA LEU A 74 -3.48 4.98 -14.15
C LEU A 74 -3.43 6.00 -13.02
N TYR A 75 -3.72 5.53 -11.82
CA TYR A 75 -3.63 6.26 -10.56
C TYR A 75 -2.86 5.42 -9.55
N LEU A 76 -1.97 6.09 -8.82
CA LEU A 76 -1.25 5.56 -7.68
C LEU A 76 -2.12 5.74 -6.44
N VAL A 77 -2.24 4.70 -5.61
CA VAL A 77 -2.99 4.73 -4.37
C VAL A 77 -2.05 4.48 -3.20
N VAL A 78 -2.04 5.38 -2.23
CA VAL A 78 -1.15 5.31 -1.05
C VAL A 78 -1.93 5.55 0.23
N ALA A 79 -1.53 4.85 1.30
CA ALA A 79 -1.99 5.14 2.64
C ALA A 79 -1.27 6.39 3.12
N LYS A 80 -2.00 7.45 3.46
CA LYS A 80 -1.42 8.72 3.91
C LYS A 80 -1.27 8.77 5.42
N TYR A 81 -2.31 8.37 6.14
CA TYR A 81 -2.35 8.39 7.59
C TYR A 81 -2.78 7.03 8.14
N ARG A 82 -2.23 6.68 9.31
CA ARG A 82 -2.57 5.46 10.03
C ARG A 82 -2.70 5.73 11.53
N ILE A 83 -3.57 4.98 12.19
CA ILE A 83 -3.74 5.01 13.65
C ILE A 83 -3.36 3.63 14.19
N LEU A 84 -2.42 3.58 15.14
CA LEU A 84 -2.10 2.34 15.86
C LEU A 84 -3.26 1.99 16.79
N ILE A 85 -3.92 0.85 16.56
CA ILE A 85 -5.05 0.39 17.39
C ILE A 85 -4.63 -0.66 18.44
N GLY A 86 -3.47 -1.26 18.28
CA GLY A 86 -2.90 -2.19 19.27
C GLY A 86 -2.00 -3.24 18.64
N LYS A 87 -1.80 -4.36 19.34
CA LYS A 87 -0.94 -5.47 18.90
C LYS A 87 -1.71 -6.79 18.87
N ILE A 88 -1.47 -7.59 17.85
CA ILE A 88 -1.88 -9.00 17.76
C ILE A 88 -0.62 -9.84 17.59
N ASN A 89 -0.40 -10.81 18.48
CA ASN A 89 0.77 -11.69 18.48
C ASN A 89 2.12 -10.93 18.38
N GLY A 90 2.23 -9.79 19.06
CA GLY A 90 3.43 -8.94 19.04
C GLY A 90 3.54 -7.96 17.86
N HIS A 91 2.69 -8.09 16.84
CA HIS A 91 2.69 -7.21 15.67
C HIS A 91 1.72 -6.04 15.83
N ASP A 92 2.16 -4.85 15.44
CA ASP A 92 1.32 -3.65 15.42
C ASP A 92 0.23 -3.76 14.35
N ILE A 93 -0.99 -3.40 14.76
CA ILE A 93 -2.18 -3.35 13.92
C ILE A 93 -2.61 -1.88 13.77
N TYR A 94 -2.83 -1.48 12.53
CA TYR A 94 -3.16 -0.12 12.18
C TYR A 94 -4.53 -0.04 11.53
N GLN A 95 -5.24 1.04 11.81
CA GLN A 95 -6.40 1.48 11.03
C GLN A 95 -5.94 2.50 9.99
N LEU A 96 -6.41 2.37 8.75
CA LEU A 96 -6.22 3.38 7.72
C LEU A 96 -7.03 4.62 8.08
N ALA A 97 -6.34 5.75 8.27
CA ALA A 97 -6.95 7.01 8.70
C ALA A 97 -7.01 8.06 7.58
N GLY A 98 -6.37 7.78 6.44
CA GLY A 98 -6.46 8.60 5.24
C GLY A 98 -5.64 7.99 4.12
N ALA A 99 -6.07 8.23 2.88
CA ALA A 99 -5.41 7.76 1.69
C ALA A 99 -5.33 8.88 0.64
N GLU A 100 -4.39 8.76 -0.30
CA GLU A 100 -4.23 9.70 -1.40
C GLU A 100 -4.24 8.93 -2.73
N ILE A 101 -4.92 9.51 -3.73
CA ILE A 101 -5.02 8.98 -5.09
C ILE A 101 -4.35 10.00 -6.01
N LEU A 102 -3.34 9.55 -6.75
CA LEU A 102 -2.46 10.41 -7.54
C LEU A 102 -2.48 9.97 -9.02
N PRO A 103 -2.90 10.82 -9.96
CA PRO A 103 -2.91 10.45 -11.37
C PRO A 103 -1.48 10.31 -11.91
N TYR A 104 -1.27 9.31 -12.78
CA TYR A 104 -0.04 9.14 -13.53
C TYR A 104 0.08 10.26 -14.57
N ALA A 105 -0.97 10.48 -15.35
CA ALA A 105 -1.01 11.55 -16.34
C ALA A 105 -1.08 12.93 -15.68
N ARG A 106 -0.45 13.94 -16.31
CA ARG A 106 -0.54 15.35 -15.89
C ARG A 106 -1.64 16.13 -16.59
N SER A 107 -2.18 15.59 -17.69
CA SER A 107 -3.26 16.23 -18.43
C SER A 107 -4.32 15.21 -18.86
N THR A 108 -5.53 15.71 -19.03
CA THR A 108 -6.70 15.01 -19.54
C THR A 108 -7.05 15.47 -20.95
N THR A 109 -6.10 16.07 -21.68
CA THR A 109 -6.33 16.69 -23.00
C THR A 109 -6.81 15.71 -24.09
N HIS A 110 -6.57 14.42 -23.89
CA HIS A 110 -7.04 13.35 -24.78
C HIS A 110 -8.50 12.95 -24.52
N LEU A 111 -9.13 13.48 -23.47
CA LEU A 111 -10.50 13.16 -23.07
C LEU A 111 -11.50 14.19 -23.60
N THR A 112 -12.69 13.70 -23.90
CA THR A 112 -13.88 14.52 -24.12
C THR A 112 -14.42 15.07 -22.79
N SER A 113 -15.23 16.14 -22.84
CA SER A 113 -15.88 16.69 -21.64
C SER A 113 -16.67 15.63 -20.85
N LYS A 114 -17.42 14.77 -21.56
CA LYS A 114 -18.15 13.66 -20.93
C LYS A 114 -17.22 12.69 -20.20
N GLN A 115 -16.09 12.31 -20.81
CA GLN A 115 -15.12 11.43 -20.16
C GLN A 115 -14.46 12.08 -18.94
N ILE A 116 -14.26 13.40 -18.96
CA ILE A 116 -13.77 14.14 -17.79
C ILE A 116 -14.81 14.06 -16.65
N ASP A 117 -16.09 14.29 -16.95
CA ASP A 117 -17.17 14.22 -15.95
C ASP A 117 -17.34 12.82 -15.37
N ASP A 118 -17.30 11.79 -16.22
CA ASP A 118 -17.36 10.39 -15.82
C ASP A 118 -16.12 10.04 -14.96
N ASN A 119 -14.92 10.46 -15.35
CA ASN A 119 -13.69 10.24 -14.58
C ASN A 119 -13.74 10.90 -13.19
N ASN A 120 -14.23 12.14 -13.10
CA ASN A 120 -14.41 12.85 -11.83
C ASN A 120 -15.38 12.10 -10.91
N THR A 121 -16.42 11.49 -11.49
CA THR A 121 -17.34 10.63 -10.73
C THR A 121 -16.64 9.39 -10.19
N TYR A 122 -15.83 8.70 -11.01
CA TYR A 122 -15.06 7.54 -10.55
C TYR A 122 -14.04 7.91 -9.47
N GLU A 123 -13.32 9.02 -9.62
CA GLU A 123 -12.40 9.50 -8.58
C GLU A 123 -13.12 9.74 -7.25
N ARG A 124 -14.30 10.38 -7.28
CA ARG A 124 -15.11 10.60 -6.07
C ARG A 124 -15.57 9.30 -5.43
N LEU A 125 -16.02 8.32 -6.21
CA LEU A 125 -16.41 7.00 -5.70
C LEU A 125 -15.22 6.27 -5.06
N MET A 126 -14.04 6.37 -5.68
CA MET A 126 -12.81 5.76 -5.17
C MET A 126 -12.41 6.41 -3.83
N ARG A 127 -12.46 7.74 -3.72
CA ARG A 127 -12.25 8.45 -2.45
C ARG A 127 -13.23 8.00 -1.37
N ALA A 128 -14.52 7.93 -1.69
CA ALA A 128 -15.54 7.47 -0.75
C ALA A 128 -15.30 6.03 -0.28
N ALA A 129 -14.84 5.14 -1.15
CA ALA A 129 -14.48 3.76 -0.79
C ALA A 129 -13.28 3.72 0.17
N LEU A 130 -12.24 4.51 -0.08
CA LEU A 130 -11.06 4.60 0.79
C LEU A 130 -11.34 5.28 2.14
N GLU A 131 -12.31 6.19 2.20
CA GLU A 131 -12.75 6.88 3.40
C GLU A 131 -13.75 6.06 4.23
N THR A 132 -14.19 4.91 3.70
CA THR A 132 -15.11 4.03 4.42
C THR A 132 -14.43 3.51 5.70
N PRO A 133 -15.07 3.66 6.88
CA PRO A 133 -14.50 3.19 8.13
C PRO A 133 -14.21 1.68 8.13
N GLY A 134 -13.28 1.27 8.98
CA GLY A 134 -13.00 -0.15 9.23
C GLY A 134 -12.00 -0.78 8.28
N ILE A 135 -11.11 0.00 7.65
CA ILE A 135 -9.97 -0.54 6.89
C ILE A 135 -8.77 -0.71 7.84
N TYR A 136 -8.21 -1.92 7.90
CA TYR A 136 -7.11 -2.27 8.81
C TYR A 136 -5.98 -3.00 8.08
N PHE A 137 -4.76 -2.87 8.61
CA PHE A 137 -3.56 -3.52 8.07
C PHE A 137 -2.48 -3.71 9.14
N SER A 138 -1.46 -4.49 8.79
CA SER A 138 -0.21 -4.61 9.54
C SER A 138 0.95 -4.76 8.55
N TYR A 139 2.13 -4.25 8.90
CA TYR A 139 3.33 -4.39 8.07
C TYR A 139 4.01 -5.75 8.18
N GLY A 140 3.65 -6.53 9.21
CA GLY A 140 4.29 -7.83 9.50
C GLY A 140 3.34 -8.96 9.86
N TYR A 141 2.03 -8.71 9.95
CA TYR A 141 1.03 -9.71 10.32
C TYR A 141 -0.05 -9.84 9.25
N ASP A 142 -0.38 -11.07 8.88
CA ASP A 142 -1.42 -11.34 7.89
C ASP A 142 -2.81 -11.32 8.52
N LEU A 143 -3.53 -10.21 8.30
CA LEU A 143 -4.91 -10.04 8.77
C LEU A 143 -5.95 -10.71 7.86
N THR A 144 -5.57 -11.20 6.68
CA THR A 144 -6.48 -11.88 5.76
C THR A 144 -6.74 -13.34 6.15
N HIS A 145 -5.92 -13.87 7.07
CA HIS A 145 -6.03 -15.22 7.60
C HIS A 145 -6.36 -15.23 9.09
N THR A 146 -7.12 -16.23 9.53
CA THR A 146 -7.32 -16.47 10.96
C THR A 146 -6.04 -17.03 11.58
N MET A 147 -5.84 -16.78 12.87
CA MET A 147 -4.70 -17.32 13.62
C MET A 147 -4.61 -18.86 13.54
N GLN A 148 -5.76 -19.55 13.64
CA GLN A 148 -5.81 -21.01 13.48
C GLN A 148 -5.27 -21.46 12.12
N ARG A 149 -5.62 -20.76 11.03
CA ARG A 149 -5.14 -21.09 9.69
C ARG A 149 -3.65 -20.81 9.54
N LEU A 150 -3.16 -19.68 10.07
CA LEU A 150 -1.73 -19.36 10.10
C LEU A 150 -0.90 -20.41 10.89
N HIS A 151 -1.46 -21.00 11.94
CA HIS A 151 -0.80 -22.11 12.65
C HIS A 151 -0.83 -23.45 11.90
N SER A 152 -1.72 -23.62 10.94
CA SER A 152 -1.93 -24.90 10.24
C SER A 152 -1.21 -25.00 8.90
N VAL A 153 -0.63 -23.90 8.40
CA VAL A 153 0.10 -23.86 7.12
C VAL A 153 1.57 -24.24 7.30
N ALA A 154 2.21 -24.67 6.21
CA ALA A 154 3.63 -25.01 6.19
C ALA A 154 4.51 -23.78 6.51
N SER A 155 5.75 -24.02 6.96
CA SER A 155 6.72 -22.97 7.27
C SER A 155 7.03 -22.06 6.07
N ASP A 156 7.05 -22.61 4.86
CA ASP A 156 7.29 -21.85 3.64
C ASP A 156 6.21 -20.80 3.33
N PHE A 157 4.97 -21.02 3.79
CA PHE A 157 3.90 -20.02 3.67
C PHE A 157 4.27 -18.71 4.38
N HIS A 158 4.96 -18.81 5.52
CA HIS A 158 5.39 -17.64 6.29
C HIS A 158 6.55 -16.87 5.64
N LYS A 159 7.26 -17.49 4.68
CA LYS A 159 8.33 -16.85 3.90
C LYS A 159 7.79 -16.07 2.70
N MET A 160 6.57 -16.37 2.24
CA MET A 160 5.92 -15.60 1.18
C MET A 160 5.61 -14.18 1.65
N SER A 161 5.61 -13.22 0.74
CA SER A 161 5.15 -11.85 1.05
C SER A 161 3.70 -11.84 1.57
N LEU A 162 3.36 -10.83 2.37
CA LEU A 162 1.98 -10.67 2.87
C LEU A 162 0.97 -10.59 1.71
N ALA A 163 1.30 -9.86 0.63
CA ALA A 163 0.43 -9.73 -0.53
C ALA A 163 0.27 -11.03 -1.32
N SER A 164 1.35 -11.78 -1.53
CA SER A 164 1.31 -13.02 -2.31
C SER A 164 0.57 -14.15 -1.59
N ARG A 165 0.58 -14.16 -0.25
CA ARG A 165 -0.07 -15.21 0.55
C ARG A 165 -1.47 -14.85 1.03
N ALA A 166 -1.90 -13.61 0.85
CA ALA A 166 -3.18 -13.11 1.34
C ALA A 166 -4.39 -13.94 0.84
N ASP A 167 -5.40 -14.12 1.69
CA ASP A 167 -6.67 -14.73 1.29
C ASP A 167 -7.46 -13.72 0.45
N ALA A 168 -7.63 -14.01 -0.84
CA ALA A 168 -8.28 -13.11 -1.79
C ALA A 168 -9.71 -12.69 -1.39
N ARG A 169 -10.39 -13.46 -0.54
CA ARG A 169 -11.75 -13.12 -0.05
C ARG A 169 -11.74 -11.98 0.97
N PHE A 170 -10.62 -11.79 1.67
CA PHE A 170 -10.46 -10.78 2.71
C PHE A 170 -9.49 -9.66 2.31
N LEU A 171 -8.74 -9.84 1.21
CA LEU A 171 -7.85 -8.83 0.64
C LEU A 171 -8.66 -7.72 -0.06
N TRP A 172 -9.03 -6.69 0.69
CA TRP A 172 -9.90 -5.62 0.21
C TRP A 172 -9.29 -4.84 -0.97
N ASN A 173 -8.01 -4.51 -0.92
CA ASN A 173 -7.28 -3.85 -2.01
C ASN A 173 -6.69 -4.82 -3.03
N GLY A 174 -7.19 -6.05 -3.13
CA GLY A 174 -6.62 -7.09 -4.01
C GLY A 174 -6.57 -6.67 -5.48
N HIS A 175 -7.58 -5.94 -5.96
CA HIS A 175 -7.57 -5.41 -7.32
C HIS A 175 -6.46 -4.37 -7.54
N LEU A 176 -6.15 -3.55 -6.53
CA LEU A 176 -5.09 -2.54 -6.61
C LEU A 176 -3.69 -3.18 -6.65
N LEU A 177 -3.55 -4.34 -5.99
CA LEU A 177 -2.28 -5.06 -5.87
C LEU A 177 -2.09 -6.16 -6.92
N LYS A 178 -3.02 -6.33 -7.88
CA LYS A 178 -3.00 -7.46 -8.81
C LYS A 178 -1.67 -7.62 -9.57
N ASP A 179 -1.05 -6.49 -9.95
CA ASP A 179 0.22 -6.44 -10.69
C ASP A 179 1.45 -6.36 -9.76
N PHE A 180 1.22 -6.40 -8.44
CA PHE A 180 2.23 -6.23 -7.38
C PHE A 180 2.30 -7.43 -6.42
N ALA A 181 1.48 -8.47 -6.61
CA ALA A 181 1.45 -9.66 -5.75
C ALA A 181 2.56 -10.68 -6.10
N HIS A 182 3.77 -10.19 -6.41
CA HIS A 182 4.92 -11.00 -6.82
C HIS A 182 6.17 -10.66 -6.02
N GLN A 183 7.17 -11.55 -6.05
CA GLN A 183 8.39 -11.44 -5.24
C GLN A 183 9.14 -10.11 -5.40
N GLN A 184 9.05 -9.45 -6.56
CA GLN A 184 9.73 -8.16 -6.78
C GLN A 184 9.21 -7.03 -5.86
N PHE A 185 7.95 -7.10 -5.40
CA PHE A 185 7.29 -6.01 -4.66
C PHE A 185 6.95 -6.38 -3.22
N GLU A 186 7.52 -7.46 -2.71
CA GLU A 186 7.15 -8.09 -1.45
C GLU A 186 7.23 -7.17 -0.22
N ARG A 187 8.10 -6.15 -0.26
CA ARG A 187 8.27 -5.15 0.82
C ARG A 187 7.50 -3.86 0.60
N PHE A 188 6.74 -3.72 -0.48
CA PHE A 188 5.94 -2.52 -0.77
C PHE A 188 4.44 -2.80 -0.85
N ALA A 189 4.03 -3.95 -1.38
CA ALA A 189 2.62 -4.29 -1.58
C ALA A 189 1.91 -4.49 -0.23
N LEU A 190 1.19 -3.47 0.25
CA LEU A 190 0.52 -3.47 1.56
C LEU A 190 -0.92 -4.03 1.49
N PRO A 191 -1.18 -5.23 2.04
CA PRO A 191 -2.54 -5.77 2.11
C PRO A 191 -3.38 -5.03 3.14
N VAL A 192 -4.64 -4.76 2.81
CA VAL A 192 -5.62 -4.23 3.76
C VAL A 192 -6.88 -5.09 3.78
N ILE A 193 -7.52 -5.15 4.94
CA ILE A 193 -8.84 -5.78 5.13
C ILE A 193 -9.88 -4.70 5.44
N GLN A 194 -11.14 -4.99 5.14
CA GLN A 194 -12.27 -4.19 5.62
C GLN A 194 -13.09 -5.00 6.62
N GLY A 195 -13.38 -4.43 7.79
CA GLY A 195 -14.12 -5.11 8.85
C GLY A 195 -14.11 -4.33 10.16
N CYS A 196 -13.93 -5.04 11.27
CA CYS A 196 -13.83 -4.47 12.61
C CYS A 196 -12.76 -5.21 13.41
N ILE A 197 -11.88 -4.46 14.09
CA ILE A 197 -10.90 -5.00 15.04
C ILE A 197 -11.06 -4.23 16.34
N LEU A 198 -11.39 -4.95 17.42
CA LEU A 198 -11.50 -4.41 18.77
C LEU A 198 -10.43 -5.05 19.66
N LEU A 199 -9.52 -4.24 20.20
CA LEU A 199 -8.48 -4.68 21.12
C LEU A 199 -8.70 -4.03 22.49
N LEU A 200 -9.02 -4.84 23.49
CA LEU A 200 -9.24 -4.39 24.86
C LEU A 200 -8.01 -4.74 25.70
N LYS A 201 -7.37 -3.72 26.28
CA LYS A 201 -6.32 -3.93 27.28
C LYS A 201 -6.98 -4.21 28.63
N HIS A 202 -6.75 -5.39 29.17
CA HIS A 202 -7.14 -5.71 30.54
C HIS A 202 -5.99 -5.36 31.48
N ASN A 203 -6.06 -4.20 32.14
CA ASN A 203 -5.13 -3.89 33.23
C ASN A 203 -5.52 -4.75 34.43
N LYS A 204 -4.72 -5.76 34.78
CA LYS A 204 -4.85 -6.37 36.10
C LYS A 204 -4.43 -5.32 37.12
N GLN A 205 -5.36 -4.90 37.98
CA GLN A 205 -4.99 -4.28 39.24
C GLN A 205 -4.31 -5.38 40.07
N GLU A 206 -3.02 -5.19 40.36
CA GLU A 206 -2.31 -5.96 41.39
C GLU A 206 -2.81 -5.59 42.79
#